data_AF-A0AAD4KG12-F1
#
_entry.id   AF-A0AAD4KG12-F1
#
_cell.length_a   1.000
_cell.length_b   1.000
_cell.length_c   1.000
_cell.angle_alpha   90.00
_cell.angle_beta   90.00
_cell.angle_gamma   90.00
#
_symmetry.space_group_name_H-M   'P 1'
#
loop_
_entity.id
_entity.type
_entity.pdbx_description
1 polymer ?
#
loop_
_entity_poly.entity_id
_entity_poly.type
_entity_poly.pdbx_seq_one_letter_code
_entity_poly.pdbx_strand_id
1 'polypeptide(L)'
;ALFARITGLTSTWPSYSTRQAGRDIHLELNSNIHLVNHSCDPTLEWDMSPMEIRVSRNRDLKKGDMLSFLYPSTEWVLVQSFDSSC
;
A
#
# COMPACT_ATOMS: atom_id res chain seq x y z
N ALA A 1 5.54 -12.32 -7.22
CA ALA A 1 5.74 -11.84 -8.61
C ALA A 1 5.53 -10.33 -8.68
N LEU A 2 6.07 -9.61 -9.67
CA LEU A 2 5.74 -8.18 -9.86
C LEU A 2 4.28 -8.04 -10.30
N PHE A 3 3.50 -7.22 -9.60
CA PHE A 3 2.12 -6.89 -9.96
C PHE A 3 2.06 -5.56 -10.72
N ALA A 4 2.65 -4.51 -10.17
CA ALA A 4 2.69 -3.18 -10.78
C ALA A 4 3.90 -2.38 -10.28
N ARG A 5 4.31 -1.36 -11.05
CA ARG A 5 5.22 -0.30 -10.57
C ARG A 5 4.40 0.85 -10.01
N ILE A 6 4.88 1.46 -8.92
CA ILE A 6 4.29 2.66 -8.35
C ILE A 6 4.84 3.86 -9.12
N THR A 7 3.98 4.55 -9.85
CA THR A 7 4.34 5.68 -10.72
C THR A 7 3.40 6.85 -10.51
N GLY A 8 3.79 8.05 -10.95
CA GLY A 8 2.95 9.24 -10.85
C GLY A 8 2.79 9.75 -9.42
N LEU A 9 3.87 9.69 -8.64
CA LEU A 9 3.89 10.06 -7.23
C LEU A 9 3.97 11.58 -7.04
N THR A 10 3.32 12.09 -6.01
CA THR A 10 3.52 13.47 -5.56
C THR A 10 3.89 13.46 -4.08
N SER A 11 5.06 14.01 -3.73
CA SER A 11 5.42 14.22 -2.33
C SER A 11 4.58 15.35 -1.76
N THR A 12 3.95 15.12 -0.61
CA THR A 12 3.04 16.08 0.01
C THR A 12 3.02 15.91 1.54
N TRP A 13 2.14 16.62 2.21
CA TRP A 13 1.91 16.52 3.66
C TRP A 13 1.08 15.29 4.02
N PRO A 14 1.22 14.75 5.24
CA PRO A 14 0.46 13.60 5.70
C PRO A 14 -1.05 13.83 5.58
N SER A 15 -1.75 12.91 4.92
CA SER A 15 -3.21 12.85 4.84
C SER A 15 -3.67 11.39 4.90
N TYR A 16 -4.98 11.17 4.99
CA TYR A 16 -5.57 9.82 4.93
C TYR A 16 -5.34 9.11 3.58
N SER A 17 -5.07 9.85 2.50
CA SER A 17 -4.83 9.32 1.15
C SER A 17 -3.35 9.07 0.86
N THR A 18 -2.45 9.74 1.60
CA THR A 18 -1.01 9.56 1.41
C THR A 18 -0.50 8.27 2.01
N ARG A 19 0.63 7.81 1.47
CA ARG A 19 1.34 6.62 1.93
C ARG A 19 2.79 6.95 2.24
N GLN A 20 3.33 6.36 3.29
CA GLN A 20 4.71 6.60 3.68
C GLN A 20 5.69 5.75 2.87
N ALA A 21 6.76 6.39 2.38
CA ALA A 21 7.92 5.74 1.76
C ALA A 21 9.18 5.79 2.65
N GLY A 22 9.02 6.38 3.83
CA GLY A 22 10.03 6.60 4.85
C GLY A 22 9.39 7.38 5.99
N ARG A 23 10.09 7.52 7.11
CA ARG A 23 9.54 8.09 8.35
C ARG A 23 8.85 9.45 8.16
N ASP A 24 9.42 10.32 7.33
CA ASP A 24 8.95 11.68 7.09
C ASP A 24 8.61 11.93 5.60
N ILE A 25 8.46 10.86 4.81
CA ILE A 25 8.21 10.95 3.36
C ILE A 25 6.79 10.45 3.08
N HIS A 26 5.90 11.36 2.71
CA HIS A 26 4.51 11.06 2.38
C HIS A 26 4.25 11.27 0.89
N LEU A 27 3.65 10.27 0.26
CA LEU A 27 3.41 10.25 -1.17
C LEU A 27 1.92 10.08 -1.46
N GLU A 28 1.36 10.97 -2.28
CA GLU A 28 0.06 10.77 -2.91
C GLU A 28 0.23 9.85 -4.12
N LEU A 29 -0.62 8.83 -4.18
CA LEU A 29 -0.59 7.86 -5.27
C LEU A 29 -1.65 8.29 -6.27
N ASN A 30 -1.26 9.07 -7.28
CA ASN A 30 -2.16 9.58 -8.32
C ASN A 30 -2.61 8.48 -9.32
N SER A 31 -3.00 7.32 -8.81
CA SER A 31 -3.47 6.15 -9.54
C SER A 31 -4.50 5.39 -8.71
N ASN A 32 -5.27 4.48 -9.32
CA ASN A 32 -6.31 3.71 -8.62
C ASN A 32 -5.76 2.81 -7.49
N ILE A 33 -4.44 2.68 -7.34
CA ILE A 33 -3.83 1.90 -6.27
C ILE A 33 -4.03 2.51 -4.88
N HIS A 34 -4.41 3.79 -4.78
CA HIS A 34 -4.80 4.43 -3.53
C HIS A 34 -6.08 3.80 -2.92
N LEU A 35 -6.87 3.07 -3.71
CA LEU A 35 -8.11 2.41 -3.28
C LEU A 35 -7.89 1.02 -2.68
N VAL A 36 -6.63 0.54 -2.62
CA VAL A 36 -6.31 -0.78 -2.06
C VAL A 36 -6.43 -0.71 -0.55
N ASN A 37 -7.31 -1.54 0.01
CA ASN A 37 -7.60 -1.57 1.44
C ASN A 37 -6.62 -2.42 2.25
N HIS A 38 -6.75 -2.32 3.57
CA HIS A 38 -5.99 -3.09 4.55
C HIS A 38 -6.39 -4.57 4.58
N SER A 39 -5.43 -5.46 4.87
CA SER A 39 -5.68 -6.82 5.36
C SER A 39 -4.52 -7.30 6.25
N CYS A 40 -4.82 -8.07 7.29
CA CYS A 40 -3.83 -8.79 8.10
C CYS A 40 -3.17 -9.96 7.34
N ASP A 41 -3.88 -10.56 6.36
CA ASP A 41 -3.35 -11.50 5.38
C ASP A 41 -3.49 -10.89 3.96
N PRO A 42 -2.53 -10.05 3.52
CA PRO A 42 -2.68 -9.29 2.29
C PRO A 42 -2.40 -10.12 1.04
N THR A 43 -3.03 -9.74 -0.07
CA THR A 43 -2.74 -10.30 -1.40
C THR A 43 -1.55 -9.63 -2.09
N LEU A 44 -1.19 -8.42 -1.67
CA LEU A 44 -0.09 -7.63 -2.21
C LEU A 44 0.90 -7.18 -1.12
N GLU A 45 2.17 -7.14 -1.49
CA GLU A 45 3.26 -6.53 -0.72
C GLU A 45 3.74 -5.28 -1.44
N TRP A 46 3.95 -4.20 -0.68
CA TRP A 46 4.38 -2.92 -1.20
C TRP A 46 5.85 -2.69 -0.84
N ASP A 47 6.67 -2.49 -1.85
CA ASP A 47 8.09 -2.21 -1.69
C ASP A 47 8.37 -0.78 -2.15
N MET A 48 8.51 0.11 -1.16
CA MET A 48 8.71 1.54 -1.40
C MET A 48 10.15 1.88 -1.82
N SER A 49 11.10 0.94 -1.75
CA SER A 49 12.50 1.17 -2.16
C SER A 49 12.66 1.16 -3.70
N PRO A 50 12.27 0.11 -4.43
CA PRO A 50 12.20 0.12 -5.89
C PRO A 50 10.88 0.68 -6.43
N MET A 51 9.95 1.12 -5.56
CA MET A 51 8.61 1.59 -5.93
C MET A 51 7.83 0.52 -6.70
N GLU A 52 7.70 -0.67 -6.12
CA GLU A 52 7.03 -1.82 -6.72
C GLU A 52 5.94 -2.38 -5.81
N ILE A 53 4.90 -2.91 -6.44
CA ILE A 53 3.86 -3.69 -5.78
C ILE A 53 3.95 -5.11 -6.30
N ARG A 54 4.02 -6.06 -5.39
CA ARG A 54 4.33 -7.45 -5.67
C ARG A 54 3.21 -8.32 -5.12
N VAL A 55 2.92 -9.43 -5.79
CA VAL A 55 2.05 -10.46 -5.24
C VAL A 55 2.68 -11.00 -3.96
N SER A 56 1.87 -11.10 -2.90
CA SER A 56 2.24 -11.63 -1.59
C SER A 56 3.00 -12.95 -1.72
N ARG A 57 4.06 -13.12 -0.94
CA ARG A 57 4.89 -14.33 -0.98
C ARG A 57 4.17 -15.56 -0.45
N ASN A 58 3.11 -15.37 0.33
CA ASN A 58 2.42 -16.43 1.05
C ASN A 58 1.23 -17.02 0.28
N ARG A 59 0.87 -16.45 -0.88
CA ARG A 59 -0.30 -16.88 -1.65
C ARG A 59 -0.25 -16.45 -3.12
N ASP A 60 -0.97 -17.18 -3.96
CA ASP A 60 -1.25 -16.75 -5.32
C ASP A 60 -2.28 -15.61 -5.36
N LEU A 61 -2.28 -14.87 -6.46
CA LEU A 61 -3.28 -13.86 -6.78
C LEU A 61 -4.02 -14.26 -8.06
N LYS A 62 -5.35 -14.35 -7.99
CA LYS A 62 -6.23 -14.74 -9.09
C LYS A 62 -7.17 -13.60 -9.47
N LYS A 63 -7.66 -13.64 -10.71
CA LYS A 63 -8.67 -12.68 -11.16
C LYS A 63 -9.92 -12.81 -10.29
N GLY A 64 -10.37 -11.68 -9.74
CA GLY A 64 -11.51 -11.63 -8.83
C GLY A 64 -11.12 -11.56 -7.35
N ASP A 65 -9.85 -11.81 -7.02
CA ASP A 65 -9.36 -11.62 -5.66
C ASP A 65 -9.34 -10.13 -5.29
N MET A 66 -9.67 -9.83 -4.04
CA MET A 66 -9.55 -8.48 -3.50
C MET A 66 -8.08 -8.09 -3.39
N LEU A 67 -7.74 -6.91 -3.90
CA LEU A 67 -6.42 -6.33 -3.70
C LEU A 67 -6.36 -5.72 -2.31
N SER A 68 -5.40 -6.16 -1.51
CA SER A 68 -5.17 -5.66 -0.16
C SER A 68 -3.69 -5.64 0.18
N PHE A 69 -3.30 -4.78 1.11
CA PHE A 69 -1.94 -4.73 1.63
C PHE A 69 -1.92 -4.44 3.13
N LEU A 70 -0.78 -4.68 3.78
CA LEU A 70 -0.62 -4.45 5.22
C LEU A 70 -0.28 -2.97 5.48
N TYR A 71 -1.14 -2.22 6.17
CA TYR A 71 -0.92 -0.78 6.42
C TYR A 71 0.37 -0.51 7.21
N PRO A 72 0.63 -1.23 8.32
CA PRO A 72 1.90 -1.12 9.04
C PRO A 72 3.17 -1.44 8.23
N SER A 73 3.07 -2.01 7.02
CA SER A 73 4.25 -2.28 6.19
C SER A 73 4.82 -1.02 5.53
N THR A 74 4.00 0.02 5.36
CA THR A 74 4.44 1.31 4.83
C THR A 74 4.26 2.43 5.83
N GLU A 75 3.24 2.37 6.68
CA GLU A 75 2.91 3.45 7.61
C GLU A 75 3.60 3.25 8.97
N TRP A 76 4.53 4.14 9.31
CA TRP A 76 5.05 4.33 10.67
C TRP A 76 4.02 4.97 11.58
N VAL A 77 3.26 5.94 11.05
CA VAL A 77 2.17 6.61 11.77
C VAL A 77 0.97 6.73 10.85
N LEU A 78 -0.11 6.05 11.20
CA LEU A 78 -1.39 6.19 10.51
C LEU A 78 -2.04 7.52 10.89
N VAL A 79 -2.18 8.42 9.90
CA VAL A 79 -2.86 9.72 10.07
C VAL A 79 -4.29 9.54 10.58
N GLN A 80 -4.98 8.50 10.10
CA GLN A 80 -6.29 8.10 10.56
C GLN A 80 -6.28 6.62 10.91
N SER A 81 -6.38 6.33 12.21
CA SER A 81 -6.53 4.96 12.71
C SER A 81 -7.97 4.49 12.56
N PHE A 82 -8.16 3.18 12.48
CA PHE A 82 -9.46 2.52 12.43
C PHE A 82 -9.37 1.16 13.14
N ASP A 83 -10.49 0.67 13.64
CA ASP A 83 -10.57 -0.68 14.17
C ASP A 83 -10.65 -1.68 13.01
N SER A 84 -9.58 -2.46 12.84
CA SER A 84 -9.54 -3.51 11.84
C SER A 84 -10.34 -4.72 12.30
N SER A 85 -11.14 -5.30 11.40
CA SER A 85 -11.90 -6.54 11.62
C SER A 85 -11.36 -7.72 10.81
N CYS A 86 -10.09 -7.64 10.40
CA CYS A 86 -9.41 -8.71 9.65
C CYS A 86 -9.07 -9.92 10.51
#